data_AF-A0AAW0N3Q9-F1
#
_entry.id   AF-A0AAW0N3Q9-F1
#
_cell.length_a   1.000
_cell.length_b   1.000
_cell.length_c   1.000
_cell.angle_alpha   90.00
_cell.angle_beta   90.00
_cell.angle_gamma   90.00
#
_symmetry.space_group_name_H-M   'P 1'
#
loop_
_entity.id
_entity.type
_entity.pdbx_description
1 polymer ?
#
loop_
_entity_poly.entity_id
_entity_poly.type
_entity_poly.pdbx_seq_one_letter_code
_entity_poly.pdbx_strand_id
1 'polypeptide(L)'
;MDAWLIRKNPRPPDHNTPNSCTDQEDLQVVEGEQQSEEVSKKKRPADPGGASKAPRREEPTDDTTAFAPRAAQEGLPKRNSQALACKGMPCDLQNTMTEVIRVVNHIKSSALNSRLFHELCVDMGAEHTHLLFHTQVRWLSKGKVLSRVYELIHEIHSFLLEKNSPLADLFTDSWTLTVAYLSDIFSSLNDLNVKLQGQHDDLFNNWRHVYAFQKSLQLWLARLKQPNPSYYMFPTMLKHIEEHNVALREVMQLNKAIQAHLAALTANFERYYPQERRETLNAKRWIQNPFEFESPESLLALGLTPDEEAELLQLTSDQTLKQRYARTTLSCFWISVSSEFPTLSKRSVLLLLRLPPHINVS
;
A
#
# COMPACT_ATOMS: atom_id res chain seq x y z
N MET A 1 -11.10 51.75 24.09
CA MET A 1 -9.63 51.91 24.01
C MET A 1 -9.12 51.02 22.88
N ASP A 2 -9.59 51.15 21.64
CA ASP A 2 -9.58 52.32 20.70
C ASP A 2 -8.33 52.31 19.82
N ALA A 3 -8.33 52.70 18.54
CA ALA A 3 -9.32 52.61 17.45
C ALA A 3 -8.74 53.32 16.21
N TRP A 4 -8.53 52.61 15.09
CA TRP A 4 -8.31 53.13 13.71
C TRP A 4 -8.67 51.94 12.78
N LEU A 5 -9.72 51.86 11.93
CA LEU A 5 -10.53 52.84 11.18
C LEU A 5 -9.65 53.71 10.25
N ILE A 6 -9.89 53.93 8.95
CA ILE A 6 -11.07 53.69 8.11
C ILE A 6 -10.68 53.55 6.59
N ARG A 7 -11.14 52.47 5.95
CA ARG A 7 -12.00 52.44 4.72
C ARG A 7 -11.58 53.21 3.43
N LYS A 8 -11.52 52.50 2.30
CA LYS A 8 -12.41 52.72 1.12
C LYS A 8 -12.32 51.61 0.07
N ASN A 9 -13.46 51.33 -0.57
CA ASN A 9 -13.63 50.44 -1.71
C ASN A 9 -14.68 51.11 -2.63
N PRO A 10 -14.53 51.07 -3.96
CA PRO A 10 -15.68 50.86 -4.83
C PRO A 10 -15.44 49.81 -5.93
N ARG A 11 -16.54 49.29 -6.49
CA ARG A 11 -16.60 48.11 -7.40
C ARG A 11 -16.61 48.48 -8.90
N PRO A 12 -16.49 47.51 -9.84
CA PRO A 12 -16.12 47.71 -11.26
C PRO A 12 -17.32 47.92 -12.19
N PRO A 13 -17.14 47.96 -13.54
CA PRO A 13 -17.30 46.75 -14.39
C PRO A 13 -16.32 46.73 -15.63
N ASP A 14 -16.23 45.78 -16.58
CA ASP A 14 -16.76 44.40 -16.75
C ASP A 14 -15.96 43.54 -17.79
N HIS A 15 -16.43 42.30 -18.01
CA HIS A 15 -16.38 41.44 -19.23
C HIS A 15 -15.09 41.27 -20.08
N ASN A 16 -14.42 40.11 -19.98
CA ASN A 16 -14.67 38.94 -20.88
C ASN A 16 -13.75 37.72 -20.61
N THR A 17 -14.35 36.53 -20.54
CA THR A 17 -13.74 35.19 -20.69
C THR A 17 -13.79 34.76 -22.19
N PRO A 18 -13.13 33.69 -22.72
CA PRO A 18 -12.74 32.43 -22.02
C PRO A 18 -11.49 31.60 -22.49
N ASN A 19 -11.17 30.57 -21.70
CA ASN A 19 -10.70 29.20 -22.04
C ASN A 19 -9.34 28.85 -22.71
N SER A 20 -8.99 27.56 -22.52
CA SER A 20 -7.90 26.72 -23.08
C SER A 20 -6.46 27.03 -22.60
N CYS A 21 -5.58 26.08 -22.24
CA CYS A 21 -5.50 24.60 -22.38
C CYS A 21 -5.01 24.03 -23.73
N THR A 22 -3.71 24.19 -23.96
CA THR A 22 -2.70 23.30 -24.59
C THR A 22 -1.33 23.91 -24.17
N ASP A 23 -0.18 23.25 -24.14
CA ASP A 23 0.46 22.43 -25.18
C ASP A 23 1.22 21.22 -24.63
N GLN A 24 1.36 20.18 -25.45
CA GLN A 24 2.37 19.13 -25.33
C GLN A 24 3.32 19.28 -26.52
N GLU A 25 4.63 19.24 -26.28
CA GLU A 25 5.62 18.99 -27.35
C GLU A 25 6.26 17.62 -27.15
N ASP A 26 6.22 16.81 -28.21
CA ASP A 26 6.87 15.50 -28.30
C ASP A 26 8.34 15.64 -28.68
N LEU A 27 9.20 14.79 -28.11
CA LEU A 27 10.53 14.50 -28.66
C LEU A 27 10.83 12.99 -28.54
N GLN A 28 10.86 12.32 -29.69
CA GLN A 28 11.15 10.89 -29.80
C GLN A 28 12.65 10.60 -29.70
N VAL A 29 12.98 9.41 -29.19
CA VAL A 29 14.35 8.87 -29.13
C VAL A 29 14.65 8.09 -30.41
N VAL A 30 15.87 8.28 -30.93
CA VAL A 30 16.41 7.56 -32.09
C VAL A 30 16.98 6.20 -31.65
N GLU A 31 16.55 5.10 -32.27
CA GLU A 31 17.24 3.81 -32.20
C GLU A 31 18.21 3.65 -33.39
N GLY A 32 19.36 3.02 -33.13
CA GLY A 32 20.45 2.87 -34.11
C GLY A 32 20.36 1.60 -34.95
N GLU A 33 20.90 1.68 -36.17
CA GLU A 33 20.95 0.59 -37.16
C GLU A 33 21.92 -0.54 -36.77
N GLN A 34 21.61 -1.77 -37.22
CA GLN A 34 22.62 -2.72 -37.72
C GLN A 34 22.12 -3.42 -38.98
N GLN A 35 22.99 -3.52 -39.98
CA GLN A 35 22.73 -4.09 -41.31
C GLN A 35 23.00 -5.60 -41.35
N SER A 36 22.35 -6.33 -42.27
CA SER A 36 22.99 -6.93 -43.46
C SER A 36 22.11 -7.96 -44.18
N GLU A 37 22.11 -7.89 -45.52
CA GLU A 37 22.16 -8.98 -46.55
C GLU A 37 21.27 -10.26 -46.42
N GLU A 38 20.74 -10.91 -47.46
CA GLU A 38 20.45 -10.59 -48.89
C GLU A 38 19.54 -11.74 -49.46
N VAL A 39 19.33 -11.81 -50.79
CA VAL A 39 18.86 -12.97 -51.60
C VAL A 39 17.34 -13.25 -51.79
N SER A 40 16.79 -12.60 -52.84
CA SER A 40 16.02 -13.14 -53.98
C SER A 40 15.03 -14.35 -53.90
N LYS A 41 13.75 -14.02 -54.16
CA LYS A 41 12.82 -14.61 -55.19
C LYS A 41 12.91 -16.11 -55.59
N LYS A 42 11.81 -16.88 -55.37
CA LYS A 42 11.04 -17.55 -56.48
C LYS A 42 9.73 -18.30 -56.07
N LYS A 43 8.69 -18.11 -56.91
CA LYS A 43 7.61 -19.02 -57.38
C LYS A 43 7.05 -20.19 -56.51
N ARG A 44 5.71 -20.19 -56.34
CA ARG A 44 4.83 -21.39 -56.31
C ARG A 44 4.78 -22.08 -57.70
N PRO A 45 4.54 -23.40 -57.81
CA PRO A 45 3.19 -24.05 -57.84
C PRO A 45 3.17 -25.39 -57.04
N ALA A 46 2.14 -26.22 -56.85
CA ALA A 46 0.67 -26.26 -57.01
C ALA A 46 0.17 -27.56 -56.32
N ASP A 47 -1.16 -27.66 -56.15
CA ASP A 47 -2.04 -28.74 -55.62
C ASP A 47 -1.92 -30.14 -56.34
N PRO A 48 -2.77 -31.20 -56.09
CA PRO A 48 -3.88 -31.36 -55.13
C PRO A 48 -4.04 -32.75 -54.43
N GLY A 49 -5.06 -32.85 -53.55
CA GLY A 49 -5.76 -34.11 -53.20
C GLY A 49 -6.37 -34.07 -51.78
N GLY A 50 -7.62 -34.42 -51.49
CA GLY A 50 -8.69 -35.02 -52.29
C GLY A 50 -9.87 -35.38 -51.37
N ALA A 51 -10.90 -34.51 -51.38
CA ALA A 51 -12.34 -34.75 -51.23
C ALA A 51 -12.92 -35.86 -50.31
N SER A 52 -13.82 -35.47 -49.38
CA SER A 52 -15.16 -36.09 -49.25
C SER A 52 -16.17 -35.30 -48.39
N LYS A 53 -17.46 -35.52 -48.64
CA LYS A 53 -18.66 -34.99 -47.91
C LYS A 53 -19.64 -36.17 -47.69
N ALA A 54 -20.69 -36.17 -46.86
CA ALA A 54 -21.38 -35.19 -46.00
C ALA A 54 -22.00 -36.01 -44.82
N PRO A 55 -23.21 -35.74 -44.22
CA PRO A 55 -24.00 -34.52 -44.01
C PRO A 55 -24.49 -34.32 -42.54
N ARG A 56 -25.32 -33.26 -42.35
CA ARG A 56 -26.16 -32.86 -41.19
C ARG A 56 -26.58 -33.91 -40.12
N ARG A 57 -26.65 -33.44 -38.87
CA ARG A 57 -27.75 -33.67 -37.91
C ARG A 57 -28.07 -32.36 -37.16
N GLU A 58 -29.31 -32.20 -36.71
CA GLU A 58 -29.83 -31.05 -35.94
C GLU A 58 -30.24 -31.49 -34.51
N GLU A 59 -30.25 -30.51 -33.59
CA GLU A 59 -30.88 -30.50 -32.24
C GLU A 59 -30.33 -31.39 -31.10
N PRO A 60 -30.60 -31.08 -29.80
CA PRO A 60 -31.27 -29.89 -29.22
C PRO A 60 -30.46 -29.15 -28.11
N THR A 61 -31.15 -28.20 -27.46
CA THR A 61 -30.77 -27.37 -26.29
C THR A 61 -30.29 -28.11 -25.03
N ASP A 62 -29.34 -27.52 -24.28
CA ASP A 62 -29.50 -27.30 -22.83
C ASP A 62 -28.64 -26.12 -22.34
N ASP A 63 -29.03 -25.54 -21.20
CA ASP A 63 -28.46 -24.35 -20.57
C ASP A 63 -27.20 -24.63 -19.72
N THR A 64 -26.59 -23.56 -19.20
CA THR A 64 -25.66 -23.57 -18.04
C THR A 64 -24.22 -24.03 -18.30
N THR A 65 -23.43 -23.19 -18.98
CA THR A 65 -21.98 -23.12 -18.72
C THR A 65 -21.50 -21.73 -18.33
N ALA A 66 -20.91 -21.67 -17.12
CA ALA A 66 -19.82 -20.78 -16.73
C ALA A 66 -20.07 -19.26 -16.63
N PHE A 67 -21.01 -18.83 -15.77
CA PHE A 67 -20.81 -17.60 -14.99
C PHE A 67 -20.15 -17.92 -13.65
N ALA A 68 -18.84 -18.17 -13.68
CA ALA A 68 -17.99 -18.19 -12.50
C ALA A 68 -17.32 -16.81 -12.35
N PRO A 69 -17.81 -15.89 -11.50
CA PRO A 69 -17.16 -14.61 -11.31
C PRO A 69 -15.78 -14.84 -10.68
N ARG A 70 -14.74 -14.28 -11.31
CA ARG A 70 -13.36 -14.21 -10.81
C ARG A 70 -13.29 -13.31 -9.56
N ALA A 71 -13.84 -13.79 -8.45
CA ALA A 71 -13.79 -13.10 -7.17
C ALA A 71 -12.36 -13.11 -6.63
N ALA A 72 -11.87 -11.91 -6.33
CA ALA A 72 -10.55 -11.55 -5.82
C ALA A 72 -9.76 -12.65 -5.07
N GLN A 73 -8.47 -12.79 -5.41
CA GLN A 73 -7.48 -13.38 -4.50
C GLN A 73 -7.30 -12.43 -3.31
N GLU A 74 -7.46 -12.94 -2.09
CA GLU A 74 -7.50 -12.13 -0.86
C GLU A 74 -6.37 -12.46 0.13
N GLY A 75 -6.00 -11.45 0.93
CA GLY A 75 -4.70 -11.39 1.60
C GLY A 75 -3.74 -10.57 0.73
N LEU A 76 -3.14 -9.52 1.28
CA LEU A 76 -2.41 -8.49 0.53
C LEU A 76 -1.27 -9.14 -0.30
N PRO A 77 -1.41 -9.29 -1.64
CA PRO A 77 -0.33 -9.86 -2.42
C PRO A 77 0.84 -8.88 -2.36
N LYS A 78 2.06 -9.39 -2.19
CA LYS A 78 3.29 -8.57 -2.08
C LYS A 78 3.50 -7.58 -3.26
N ARG A 79 2.75 -7.74 -4.36
CA ARG A 79 2.66 -6.83 -5.52
C ARG A 79 1.70 -5.64 -5.30
N ASN A 80 0.60 -5.80 -4.57
CA ASN A 80 -0.42 -4.74 -4.41
C ASN A 80 -0.01 -3.67 -3.39
N SER A 81 0.83 -3.99 -2.40
CA SER A 81 1.31 -3.02 -1.41
C SER A 81 2.09 -1.85 -2.03
N GLN A 82 2.86 -2.10 -3.10
CA GLN A 82 3.58 -1.04 -3.84
C GLN A 82 2.61 -0.09 -4.53
N ALA A 83 1.56 -0.64 -5.17
CA ALA A 83 0.50 0.17 -5.77
C ALA A 83 -0.29 0.94 -4.69
N LEU A 84 -0.56 0.34 -3.53
CA LEU A 84 -1.25 0.99 -2.42
C LEU A 84 -0.52 2.26 -1.93
N ALA A 85 0.81 2.16 -1.78
CA ALA A 85 1.64 3.24 -1.21
C ALA A 85 2.04 4.32 -2.23
N CYS A 86 2.37 3.96 -3.47
CA CYS A 86 2.94 4.93 -4.43
C CYS A 86 1.92 5.50 -5.44
N LYS A 87 0.74 4.89 -5.60
CA LYS A 87 -0.24 5.32 -6.61
C LYS A 87 -0.94 6.61 -6.20
N GLY A 88 -0.85 7.64 -7.03
CA GLY A 88 -1.42 8.96 -6.71
C GLY A 88 -0.60 9.76 -5.69
N MET A 89 0.63 9.33 -5.39
CA MET A 89 1.58 10.17 -4.67
C MET A 89 1.97 11.38 -5.55
N PRO A 90 1.95 12.62 -5.02
CA PRO A 90 2.40 13.82 -5.74
C PRO A 90 3.80 13.69 -6.36
N CYS A 91 3.99 14.32 -7.51
CA CYS A 91 5.24 14.26 -8.29
C CYS A 91 6.46 14.67 -7.46
N ASP A 92 6.37 15.72 -6.65
CA ASP A 92 7.49 16.23 -5.83
C ASP A 92 8.02 15.16 -4.85
N LEU A 93 7.10 14.43 -4.20
CA LEU A 93 7.42 13.32 -3.31
C LEU A 93 8.00 12.12 -4.08
N GLN A 94 7.51 11.87 -5.30
CA GLN A 94 8.03 10.80 -6.16
C GLN A 94 9.42 11.12 -6.72
N ASN A 95 9.70 12.39 -7.00
CA ASN A 95 11.00 12.89 -7.43
C ASN A 95 12.02 12.73 -6.30
N THR A 96 11.69 13.22 -5.09
CA THR A 96 12.52 13.05 -3.88
C THR A 96 12.83 11.56 -3.61
N MET A 97 11.83 10.68 -3.69
CA MET A 97 12.03 9.22 -3.56
C MET A 97 13.00 8.67 -4.62
N THR A 98 12.94 9.18 -5.85
CA THR A 98 13.81 8.75 -6.96
C THR A 98 15.24 9.28 -6.79
N GLU A 99 15.39 10.51 -6.29
CA GLU A 99 16.66 11.15 -5.95
C GLU A 99 17.37 10.43 -4.81
N VAL A 100 16.66 10.09 -3.72
CA VAL A 100 17.20 9.26 -2.64
C VAL A 100 17.75 7.94 -3.18
N ILE A 101 17.05 7.29 -4.12
CA ILE A 101 17.53 6.05 -4.76
C ILE A 101 18.79 6.32 -5.61
N ARG A 102 18.86 7.45 -6.33
CA ARG A 102 20.06 7.85 -7.10
C ARG A 102 21.26 8.09 -6.19
N VAL A 103 21.08 8.77 -5.06
CA VAL A 103 22.11 9.02 -4.03
C VAL A 103 22.63 7.71 -3.44
N VAL A 104 21.74 6.83 -2.97
CA VAL A 104 22.13 5.52 -2.41
C VAL A 104 22.85 4.66 -3.46
N ASN A 105 22.35 4.64 -4.70
CA ASN A 105 22.99 3.91 -5.78
C ASN A 105 24.35 4.51 -6.15
N HIS A 106 24.54 5.83 -6.13
CA HIS A 106 25.83 6.47 -6.40
C HIS A 106 26.90 6.01 -5.39
N ILE A 107 26.58 6.05 -4.09
CA ILE A 107 27.49 5.62 -3.02
C ILE A 107 27.74 4.10 -3.09
N LYS A 108 26.70 3.30 -3.34
CA LYS A 108 26.80 1.83 -3.35
C LYS A 108 27.19 1.22 -4.70
N SER A 109 27.37 2.02 -5.75
CA SER A 109 27.82 1.57 -7.09
C SER A 109 29.25 1.01 -7.10
N SER A 110 30.08 1.45 -6.15
CA SER A 110 31.47 1.05 -6.04
C SER A 110 31.78 0.58 -4.62
N ALA A 111 32.51 -0.55 -4.52
CA ALA A 111 33.02 -1.05 -3.25
C ALA A 111 33.96 -0.03 -2.57
N LEU A 112 34.72 0.74 -3.37
CA LEU A 112 35.56 1.82 -2.85
C LEU A 112 34.71 2.95 -2.24
N ASN A 113 33.66 3.39 -2.95
CA ASN A 113 32.75 4.42 -2.42
C ASN A 113 32.05 3.94 -1.14
N SER A 114 31.62 2.68 -1.10
CA SER A 114 31.00 2.09 0.10
C SER A 114 31.95 2.01 1.30
N ARG A 115 33.26 1.76 1.06
CA ARG A 115 34.27 1.78 2.12
C ARG A 115 34.59 3.20 2.57
N LEU A 116 34.85 4.12 1.63
CA LEU A 116 35.15 5.52 1.97
C LEU A 116 33.99 6.19 2.73
N PHE A 117 32.74 5.92 2.34
CA PHE A 117 31.56 6.37 3.07
C PHE A 117 31.48 5.77 4.48
N HIS A 118 31.89 4.51 4.66
CA HIS A 118 31.93 3.88 5.98
C HIS A 118 32.95 4.55 6.91
N GLU A 119 34.19 4.79 6.43
CA GLU A 119 35.20 5.51 7.21
C GLU A 119 34.69 6.92 7.58
N LEU A 120 34.11 7.66 6.63
CA LEU A 120 33.53 8.99 6.89
C LEU A 120 32.43 8.95 7.96
N CYS A 121 31.54 7.96 7.94
CA CYS A 121 30.52 7.79 8.99
C CYS A 121 31.14 7.51 10.36
N VAL A 122 32.24 6.75 10.42
CA VAL A 122 32.97 6.47 11.67
C VAL A 122 33.63 7.75 12.19
N ASP A 123 34.30 8.50 11.32
CA ASP A 123 34.98 9.76 11.65
C ASP A 123 34.00 10.86 12.10
N MET A 124 32.80 10.91 11.51
CA MET A 124 31.71 11.81 11.92
C MET A 124 30.93 11.34 13.15
N GLY A 125 31.21 10.13 13.67
CA GLY A 125 30.58 9.59 14.88
C GLY A 125 29.13 9.12 14.69
N ALA A 126 28.72 8.78 13.47
CA ALA A 126 27.36 8.37 13.15
C ALA A 126 26.98 7.02 13.78
N GLU A 127 25.77 6.93 14.35
CA GLU A 127 25.25 5.67 14.93
C GLU A 127 25.18 4.52 13.91
N HIS A 128 24.99 4.86 12.63
CA HIS A 128 24.92 3.91 11.54
C HIS A 128 26.00 4.15 10.50
N THR A 129 26.91 3.19 10.32
CA THR A 129 28.08 3.37 9.45
C THR A 129 27.90 2.80 8.04
N HIS A 130 26.67 2.45 7.66
CA HIS A 130 26.34 1.86 6.36
C HIS A 130 24.93 2.20 5.85
N LEU A 131 24.84 2.58 4.57
CA LEU A 131 23.60 2.64 3.80
C LEU A 131 23.07 1.23 3.46
N LEU A 132 21.76 1.05 3.56
CA LEU A 132 21.06 -0.16 3.13
C LEU A 132 21.01 -0.24 1.60
N PHE A 133 21.29 -1.41 1.01
CA PHE A 133 21.18 -1.59 -0.45
C PHE A 133 19.72 -1.84 -0.87
N HIS A 134 19.25 -1.10 -1.86
CA HIS A 134 17.95 -1.37 -2.48
C HIS A 134 18.08 -2.49 -3.54
N THR A 135 18.03 -3.75 -3.10
CA THR A 135 17.60 -4.81 -4.03
C THR A 135 16.15 -4.51 -4.46
N GLN A 136 15.75 -4.84 -5.68
CA GLN A 136 14.41 -4.47 -6.21
C GLN A 136 13.22 -5.13 -5.49
N VAL A 137 13.45 -5.88 -4.40
CA VAL A 137 12.42 -6.62 -3.70
C VAL A 137 11.78 -5.78 -2.59
N ARG A 138 10.60 -5.24 -2.94
CA ARG A 138 9.49 -4.90 -2.03
C ARG A 138 9.69 -3.64 -1.16
N TRP A 139 8.74 -2.72 -1.28
CA TRP A 139 8.65 -1.39 -0.64
C TRP A 139 9.00 -1.28 0.86
N LEU A 140 8.92 -2.36 1.64
CA LEU A 140 9.39 -2.41 3.03
C LEU A 140 10.88 -2.04 3.16
N SER A 141 11.68 -2.36 2.14
CA SER A 141 13.07 -1.92 2.04
C SER A 141 13.18 -0.41 1.80
N LYS A 142 12.23 0.22 1.08
CA LYS A 142 12.25 1.67 0.80
C LYS A 142 12.06 2.50 2.06
N GLY A 143 11.14 2.11 2.95
CA GLY A 143 10.98 2.78 4.24
C GLY A 143 12.27 2.79 5.07
N LYS A 144 12.87 1.61 5.25
CA LYS A 144 14.15 1.49 5.98
C LYS A 144 15.31 2.24 5.29
N VAL A 145 15.35 2.27 3.95
CA VAL A 145 16.33 3.07 3.19
C VAL A 145 16.13 4.56 3.44
N LEU A 146 14.88 5.06 3.43
CA LEU A 146 14.58 6.47 3.72
C LEU A 146 15.01 6.87 5.14
N SER A 147 14.65 6.06 6.15
CA SER A 147 15.07 6.31 7.53
C SER A 147 16.59 6.35 7.64
N ARG A 148 17.30 5.38 7.05
CA ARG A 148 18.78 5.35 7.02
C ARG A 148 19.41 6.52 6.26
N VAL A 149 18.77 7.02 5.21
CA VAL A 149 19.27 8.18 4.46
C VAL A 149 19.05 9.47 5.24
N TYR A 150 17.94 9.59 5.97
CA TYR A 150 17.71 10.72 6.87
C TYR A 150 18.67 10.70 8.07
N GLU A 151 18.87 9.53 8.69
CA GLU A 151 19.84 9.32 9.79
C GLU A 151 21.27 9.71 9.41
N LEU A 152 21.64 9.59 8.12
CA LEU A 152 22.99 9.85 7.61
C LEU A 152 23.07 11.04 6.66
N ILE A 153 22.13 11.98 6.78
CA ILE A 153 21.96 13.03 5.77
C ILE A 153 23.17 13.98 5.69
N HIS A 154 23.86 14.20 6.82
CA HIS A 154 25.06 15.03 6.89
C HIS A 154 26.29 14.29 6.31
N GLU A 155 26.48 13.02 6.64
CA GLU A 155 27.56 12.16 6.16
C GLU A 155 27.45 11.96 4.64
N ILE A 156 26.24 11.74 4.15
CA ILE A 156 25.95 11.64 2.71
C ILE A 156 26.24 12.96 2.02
N HIS A 157 25.83 14.10 2.58
CA HIS A 157 26.09 15.40 1.98
C HIS A 157 27.60 15.70 1.90
N SER A 158 28.33 15.54 3.01
CA SER A 158 29.80 15.66 3.07
C SER A 158 30.49 14.76 2.05
N PHE A 159 30.10 13.49 1.95
CA PHE A 159 30.64 12.56 0.96
C PHE A 159 30.42 13.03 -0.48
N LEU A 160 29.23 13.56 -0.80
CA LEU A 160 28.92 14.03 -2.15
C LEU A 160 29.70 15.31 -2.50
N LEU A 161 29.92 16.20 -1.53
CA LEU A 161 30.78 17.39 -1.68
C LEU A 161 32.25 17.01 -1.93
N GLU A 162 32.80 16.07 -1.15
CA GLU A 162 34.17 15.55 -1.37
C GLU A 162 34.34 14.89 -2.75
N LYS A 163 33.29 14.29 -3.28
CA LYS A 163 33.27 13.70 -4.63
C LYS A 163 32.96 14.70 -5.74
N ASN A 164 32.73 15.98 -5.41
CA ASN A 164 32.29 17.02 -6.33
C ASN A 164 31.09 16.58 -7.19
N SER A 165 30.13 15.90 -6.54
CA SER A 165 28.99 15.26 -7.19
C SER A 165 27.81 16.24 -7.25
N PRO A 166 27.14 16.42 -8.41
CA PRO A 166 25.97 17.31 -8.53
C PRO A 166 24.74 16.80 -7.77
N LEU A 167 24.84 15.64 -7.11
CA LEU A 167 23.83 15.17 -6.17
C LEU A 167 23.92 15.91 -4.81
N ALA A 168 25.00 16.61 -4.50
CA ALA A 168 25.11 17.44 -3.30
C ALA A 168 24.09 18.60 -3.32
N ASP A 169 23.85 19.20 -4.49
CA ASP A 169 22.90 20.31 -4.68
C ASP A 169 21.44 19.98 -4.30
N LEU A 170 21.13 18.69 -4.14
CA LEU A 170 19.81 18.22 -3.69
C LEU A 170 19.56 18.49 -2.19
N PHE A 171 20.60 18.63 -1.37
CA PHE A 171 20.53 18.63 0.11
C PHE A 171 20.08 19.97 0.69
N THR A 172 18.97 20.49 0.16
CA THR A 172 18.23 21.65 0.66
C THR A 172 17.35 21.29 1.86
N ASP A 173 16.96 22.27 2.67
CA ASP A 173 16.05 22.07 3.80
C ASP A 173 14.69 21.51 3.34
N SER A 174 14.14 22.03 2.24
CA SER A 174 12.91 21.53 1.62
C SER A 174 12.99 20.05 1.20
N TRP A 175 14.12 19.63 0.61
CA TRP A 175 14.35 18.23 0.24
C TRP A 175 14.50 17.34 1.48
N THR A 176 15.30 17.79 2.45
CA THR A 176 15.54 17.08 3.72
C THR A 176 14.25 16.88 4.52
N LEU A 177 13.43 17.93 4.64
CA LEU A 177 12.09 17.88 5.24
C LEU A 177 11.18 16.88 4.51
N THR A 178 11.28 16.81 3.17
CA THR A 178 10.52 15.86 2.36
C THR A 178 10.98 14.42 2.58
N VAL A 179 12.29 14.17 2.70
CA VAL A 179 12.85 12.86 3.07
C VAL A 179 12.42 12.45 4.49
N ALA A 180 12.39 13.38 5.45
CA ALA A 180 11.92 13.14 6.81
C ALA A 180 10.46 12.66 6.82
N TYR A 181 9.57 13.38 6.12
CA TYR A 181 8.17 12.97 5.96
C TYR A 181 8.04 11.58 5.30
N LEU A 182 8.82 11.33 4.23
CA LEU A 182 8.80 10.05 3.53
C LEU A 182 9.27 8.90 4.43
N SER A 183 10.27 9.11 5.29
CA SER A 183 10.67 8.14 6.32
C SER A 183 9.48 7.78 7.24
N ASP A 184 8.81 8.79 7.81
CA ASP A 184 7.73 8.58 8.78
C ASP A 184 6.50 7.85 8.19
N ILE A 185 6.03 8.26 7.00
CA ILE A 185 4.86 7.63 6.37
C ILE A 185 5.17 6.20 5.89
N PHE A 186 6.37 5.94 5.37
CA PHE A 186 6.76 4.59 4.97
C PHE A 186 7.04 3.68 6.18
N SER A 187 7.54 4.21 7.30
CA SER A 187 7.62 3.47 8.57
C SER A 187 6.22 3.10 9.07
N SER A 188 5.29 4.06 9.09
CA SER A 188 3.90 3.84 9.49
C SER A 188 3.19 2.77 8.65
N LEU A 189 3.43 2.77 7.32
CA LEU A 189 2.96 1.73 6.42
C LEU A 189 3.64 0.38 6.69
N ASN A 190 4.95 0.35 6.91
CA ASN A 190 5.71 -0.87 7.26
C ASN A 190 5.15 -1.51 8.54
N ASP A 191 4.84 -0.71 9.57
CA ASP A 191 4.30 -1.20 10.84
C ASP A 191 2.91 -1.80 10.69
N LEU A 192 2.05 -1.20 9.84
CA LEU A 192 0.81 -1.85 9.44
C LEU A 192 1.11 -3.19 8.76
N ASN A 193 2.02 -3.23 7.80
CA ASN A 193 2.33 -4.48 7.10
C ASN A 193 2.90 -5.57 8.04
N VAL A 194 3.68 -5.23 9.06
CA VAL A 194 4.14 -6.19 10.08
C VAL A 194 2.96 -6.76 10.86
N LYS A 195 1.99 -5.91 11.24
CA LYS A 195 0.70 -6.30 11.86
C LYS A 195 -0.27 -7.05 10.92
N LEU A 196 0.11 -7.23 9.65
CA LEU A 196 -0.63 -8.06 8.67
C LEU A 196 0.14 -9.33 8.28
N GLN A 197 1.27 -9.60 8.95
CA GLN A 197 2.16 -10.73 8.70
C GLN A 197 2.46 -11.54 9.98
N GLY A 198 1.77 -11.26 11.10
CA GLY A 198 1.95 -11.99 12.35
C GLY A 198 1.50 -13.44 12.25
N GLN A 199 2.16 -14.32 13.01
CA GLN A 199 1.97 -15.78 12.91
C GLN A 199 0.59 -16.28 13.36
N HIS A 200 -0.25 -15.42 13.94
CA HIS A 200 -1.57 -15.76 14.48
C HIS A 200 -2.69 -14.78 14.08
N ASP A 201 -2.44 -13.92 13.08
CA ASP A 201 -3.45 -12.93 12.66
C ASP A 201 -4.55 -13.58 11.82
N ASP A 202 -5.69 -13.84 12.46
CA ASP A 202 -6.91 -14.19 11.74
C ASP A 202 -7.35 -13.07 10.79
N LEU A 203 -8.26 -13.39 9.87
CA LEU A 203 -8.74 -12.42 8.87
C LEU A 203 -9.32 -11.16 9.52
N PHE A 204 -9.96 -11.27 10.68
CA PHE A 204 -10.64 -10.18 11.36
C PHE A 204 -9.65 -9.21 11.99
N ASN A 205 -8.58 -9.70 12.61
CA ASN A 205 -7.47 -8.89 13.14
C ASN A 205 -6.79 -8.11 12.01
N ASN A 206 -6.53 -8.76 10.88
CA ASN A 206 -6.00 -8.11 9.68
C ASN A 206 -6.91 -6.93 9.21
N TRP A 207 -8.22 -7.16 9.10
CA TRP A 207 -9.19 -6.11 8.76
C TRP A 207 -9.26 -5.00 9.82
N ARG A 208 -9.18 -5.34 11.10
CA ARG A 208 -9.17 -4.39 12.22
C ARG A 208 -7.95 -3.47 12.16
N HIS A 209 -6.77 -4.01 11.86
CA HIS A 209 -5.53 -3.23 11.71
C HIS A 209 -5.60 -2.27 10.50
N VAL A 210 -6.08 -2.74 9.34
CA VAL A 210 -6.26 -1.86 8.17
C VAL A 210 -7.28 -0.76 8.46
N TYR A 211 -8.42 -1.08 9.06
CA TYR A 211 -9.46 -0.11 9.35
C TYR A 211 -9.02 0.95 10.38
N ALA A 212 -8.29 0.52 11.42
CA ALA A 212 -7.67 1.44 12.38
C ALA A 212 -6.70 2.41 11.67
N PHE A 213 -5.89 1.90 10.73
CA PHE A 213 -4.97 2.72 9.95
C PHE A 213 -5.69 3.70 9.01
N GLN A 214 -6.78 3.28 8.34
CA GLN A 214 -7.64 4.20 7.56
C GLN A 214 -8.19 5.33 8.44
N LYS A 215 -8.59 5.03 9.69
CA LYS A 215 -9.04 6.05 10.64
C LYS A 215 -7.91 6.97 11.11
N SER A 216 -6.69 6.45 11.27
CA SER A 216 -5.50 7.27 11.50
C SER A 216 -5.22 8.22 10.32
N LEU A 217 -5.23 7.74 9.07
CA LEU A 217 -5.06 8.57 7.87
C LEU A 217 -6.10 9.70 7.81
N GLN A 218 -7.38 9.39 8.05
CA GLN A 218 -8.47 10.37 8.10
C GLN A 218 -8.25 11.43 9.21
N LEU A 219 -7.81 11.00 10.41
CA LEU A 219 -7.49 11.91 11.51
C LEU A 219 -6.28 12.81 11.20
N TRP A 220 -5.22 12.25 10.60
CA TRP A 220 -4.04 13.01 10.20
C TRP A 220 -4.38 14.05 9.14
N LEU A 221 -5.14 13.67 8.11
CA LEU A 221 -5.62 14.59 7.08
C LEU A 221 -6.50 15.71 7.65
N ALA A 222 -7.33 15.41 8.66
CA ALA A 222 -8.13 16.42 9.35
C ALA A 222 -7.26 17.40 10.18
N ARG A 223 -6.20 16.91 10.85
CA ARG A 223 -5.23 17.73 11.60
C ARG A 223 -4.45 18.68 10.69
N LEU A 224 -3.97 18.19 9.55
CA LEU A 224 -3.18 18.95 8.59
C LEU A 224 -3.95 20.10 7.91
N LYS A 225 -5.29 19.99 7.88
CA LYS A 225 -6.23 21.00 7.35
C LYS A 225 -6.63 22.08 8.36
N GLN A 226 -6.22 21.98 9.62
CA GLN A 226 -6.52 23.01 10.62
C GLN A 226 -5.70 24.29 10.34
N PRO A 227 -6.15 25.47 10.81
CA PRO A 227 -5.40 26.73 10.66
C PRO A 227 -3.97 26.66 11.22
N ASN A 228 -3.78 25.88 12.28
CA ASN A 228 -2.49 25.52 12.85
C ASN A 228 -2.29 23.99 12.68
N PRO A 229 -1.67 23.52 11.58
CA PRO A 229 -1.41 22.10 11.36
C PRO A 229 -0.53 21.51 12.46
N SER A 230 -0.77 20.25 12.81
CA SER A 230 0.05 19.50 13.77
C SER A 230 0.67 18.29 13.08
N TYR A 231 1.98 18.12 13.23
CA TYR A 231 2.81 17.12 12.53
C TYR A 231 3.24 15.95 13.42
N TYR A 232 2.63 15.77 14.60
CA TYR A 232 3.02 14.75 15.61
C TYR A 232 3.04 13.29 15.12
N MET A 233 2.31 13.00 14.04
CA MET A 233 2.28 11.68 13.37
C MET A 233 3.52 11.42 12.48
N PHE A 234 4.32 12.46 12.23
CA PHE A 234 5.55 12.43 11.47
C PHE A 234 6.69 12.92 12.40
N PRO A 235 7.16 12.07 13.33
CA PRO A 235 8.11 12.49 14.36
C PRO A 235 9.46 12.92 13.79
N THR A 236 9.95 12.29 12.71
CA THR A 236 11.19 12.68 12.03
C THR A 236 11.02 14.07 11.40
N MET A 237 9.90 14.30 10.69
CA MET A 237 9.58 15.60 10.11
C MET A 237 9.41 16.69 11.17
N LEU A 238 8.71 16.41 12.28
CA LEU A 238 8.48 17.36 13.36
C LEU A 238 9.80 17.77 14.03
N LYS A 239 10.65 16.79 14.37
CA LYS A 239 12.00 17.04 14.90
C LYS A 239 12.81 17.92 13.97
N HIS A 240 12.77 17.66 12.66
CA HIS A 240 13.50 18.48 11.68
C HIS A 240 13.04 19.95 11.67
N ILE A 241 11.72 20.20 11.72
CA ILE A 241 11.14 21.56 11.78
C ILE A 241 11.61 22.28 13.05
N GLU A 242 11.61 21.59 14.19
CA GLU A 242 11.99 22.14 15.50
C GLU A 242 13.49 22.46 15.59
N GLU A 243 14.36 21.62 15.01
CA GLU A 243 15.82 21.75 15.12
C GLU A 243 16.44 22.66 14.05
N HIS A 244 15.88 22.72 12.83
CA HIS A 244 16.54 23.35 11.67
C HIS A 244 15.95 24.71 11.28
N ASN A 245 14.97 25.24 12.03
CA ASN A 245 14.33 26.54 11.79
C ASN A 245 13.81 26.70 10.33
N VAL A 246 13.27 25.62 9.77
CA VAL A 246 12.83 25.53 8.37
C VAL A 246 11.78 26.59 8.05
N ALA A 247 11.89 27.23 6.88
CA ALA A 247 11.04 28.36 6.55
C ALA A 247 9.55 27.94 6.47
N LEU A 248 8.67 28.68 7.15
CA LEU A 248 7.23 28.37 7.21
C LEU A 248 6.58 28.15 5.83
N ARG A 249 7.09 28.84 4.78
CA ARG A 249 6.63 28.66 3.39
C ARG A 249 6.87 27.23 2.86
N GLU A 250 7.98 26.60 3.23
CA GLU A 250 8.37 25.27 2.77
C GLU A 250 7.55 24.21 3.52
N VAL A 251 7.41 24.37 4.84
CA VAL A 251 6.52 23.55 5.67
C VAL A 251 5.07 23.61 5.17
N MET A 252 4.59 24.79 4.76
CA MET A 252 3.25 24.96 4.17
C MET A 252 3.13 24.39 2.75
N GLN A 253 4.19 24.43 1.94
CA GLN A 253 4.21 23.80 0.62
C GLN A 253 4.17 22.27 0.75
N LEU A 254 5.05 21.69 1.56
CA LEU A 254 5.06 20.26 1.84
C LEU A 254 3.75 19.79 2.47
N ASN A 255 3.13 20.57 3.38
CA ASN A 255 1.81 20.23 3.93
C ASN A 255 0.75 19.97 2.84
N LYS A 256 0.74 20.76 1.75
CA LYS A 256 -0.19 20.53 0.61
C LYS A 256 0.10 19.19 -0.07
N ALA A 257 1.37 18.85 -0.31
CA ALA A 257 1.77 17.57 -0.88
C ALA A 257 1.43 16.39 0.05
N ILE A 258 1.68 16.52 1.37
CA ILE A 258 1.28 15.53 2.37
C ILE A 258 -0.23 15.31 2.35
N GLN A 259 -1.05 16.36 2.35
CA GLN A 259 -2.51 16.22 2.30
C GLN A 259 -3.00 15.51 1.04
N ALA A 260 -2.43 15.84 -0.12
CA ALA A 260 -2.73 15.15 -1.38
C ALA A 260 -2.32 13.66 -1.32
N HIS A 261 -1.14 13.36 -0.77
CA HIS A 261 -0.66 11.99 -0.60
C HIS A 261 -1.54 11.18 0.36
N LEU A 262 -1.89 11.71 1.55
CA LEU A 262 -2.75 11.02 2.50
C LEU A 262 -4.17 10.80 1.94
N ALA A 263 -4.69 11.72 1.14
CA ALA A 263 -5.96 11.54 0.44
C ALA A 263 -5.88 10.40 -0.61
N ALA A 264 -4.82 10.37 -1.41
CA ALA A 264 -4.57 9.28 -2.36
C ALA A 264 -4.38 7.92 -1.67
N LEU A 265 -3.62 7.86 -0.57
CA LEU A 265 -3.49 6.66 0.26
C LEU A 265 -4.86 6.20 0.78
N THR A 266 -5.68 7.12 1.32
CA THR A 266 -7.02 6.79 1.84
C THR A 266 -7.90 6.17 0.75
N ALA A 267 -7.96 6.78 -0.43
CA ALA A 267 -8.71 6.26 -1.58
C ALA A 267 -8.17 4.92 -2.09
N ASN A 268 -6.84 4.71 -2.06
CA ASN A 268 -6.24 3.42 -2.39
C ASN A 268 -6.67 2.36 -1.36
N PHE A 269 -6.59 2.65 -0.06
CA PHE A 269 -7.03 1.74 0.99
C PHE A 269 -8.51 1.38 0.84
N GLU A 270 -9.40 2.34 0.59
CA GLU A 270 -10.83 2.10 0.34
C GLU A 270 -11.05 1.21 -0.90
N ARG A 271 -10.25 1.37 -1.96
CA ARG A 271 -10.32 0.53 -3.17
C ARG A 271 -9.88 -0.92 -2.93
N TYR A 272 -8.88 -1.17 -2.09
CA TYR A 272 -8.41 -2.54 -1.78
C TYR A 272 -9.15 -3.19 -0.60
N TYR A 273 -9.67 -2.37 0.32
CA TYR A 273 -10.39 -2.76 1.53
C TYR A 273 -11.74 -2.01 1.60
N PRO A 274 -12.68 -2.37 0.71
CA PRO A 274 -13.98 -1.71 0.61
C PRO A 274 -14.87 -2.02 1.83
N GLN A 275 -15.72 -1.06 2.20
CA GLN A 275 -16.53 -1.08 3.42
C GLN A 275 -17.60 -2.19 3.40
N GLU A 276 -18.10 -2.55 2.23
CA GLU A 276 -19.08 -3.64 2.01
C GLU A 276 -18.49 -5.01 2.39
N ARG A 277 -17.18 -5.22 2.17
CA ARG A 277 -16.49 -6.44 2.63
C ARG A 277 -16.34 -6.47 4.15
N ARG A 278 -16.15 -5.31 4.79
CA ARG A 278 -16.13 -5.21 6.25
C ARG A 278 -17.51 -5.51 6.84
N GLU A 279 -18.59 -5.06 6.22
CA GLU A 279 -19.96 -5.40 6.63
C GLU A 279 -20.24 -6.90 6.46
N THR A 280 -19.83 -7.49 5.33
CA THR A 280 -19.86 -8.93 5.10
C THR A 280 -19.07 -9.72 6.16
N LEU A 281 -17.93 -9.18 6.63
CA LEU A 281 -17.11 -9.81 7.67
C LEU A 281 -17.72 -9.60 9.08
N ASN A 282 -18.35 -8.45 9.35
CA ASN A 282 -19.07 -8.18 10.59
C ASN A 282 -20.27 -9.12 10.76
N ALA A 283 -20.99 -9.45 9.69
CA ALA A 283 -22.05 -10.49 9.72
C ALA A 283 -21.51 -11.87 10.12
N LYS A 284 -20.21 -12.11 9.91
CA LYS A 284 -19.48 -13.34 10.25
C LYS A 284 -18.78 -13.27 11.62
N ARG A 285 -19.09 -12.27 12.47
CA ARG A 285 -18.52 -12.11 13.83
C ARG A 285 -18.72 -13.31 14.75
N TRP A 286 -19.78 -14.09 14.54
CA TRP A 286 -20.01 -15.35 15.28
C TRP A 286 -18.91 -16.38 15.07
N ILE A 287 -18.09 -16.27 14.02
CA ILE A 287 -16.92 -17.12 13.83
C ILE A 287 -15.87 -16.81 14.90
N GLN A 288 -15.66 -15.54 15.25
CA GLN A 288 -14.74 -15.14 16.32
C GLN A 288 -15.36 -15.31 17.71
N ASN A 289 -16.65 -15.06 17.86
CA ASN A 289 -17.33 -15.11 19.16
C ASN A 289 -18.59 -15.97 19.07
N PRO A 290 -18.48 -17.30 18.86
CA PRO A 290 -19.67 -18.14 18.71
C PRO A 290 -20.58 -18.06 19.94
N PHE A 291 -19.98 -18.10 21.13
CA PHE A 291 -20.67 -18.03 22.43
C PHE A 291 -21.16 -16.63 22.86
N GLU A 292 -21.15 -15.62 21.98
CA GLU A 292 -21.88 -14.36 22.20
C GLU A 292 -23.35 -14.45 21.75
N PHE A 293 -23.72 -15.48 20.98
CA PHE A 293 -25.03 -15.62 20.33
C PHE A 293 -25.88 -16.71 21.00
N GLU A 294 -26.24 -16.48 22.26
CA GLU A 294 -26.96 -17.45 23.10
C GLU A 294 -28.50 -17.42 22.94
N SER A 295 -29.07 -16.39 22.29
CA SER A 295 -30.53 -16.27 22.08
C SER A 295 -30.93 -16.37 20.60
N PRO A 296 -32.12 -16.91 20.25
CA PRO A 296 -32.61 -16.97 18.88
C PRO A 296 -32.65 -15.60 18.19
N GLU A 297 -33.05 -14.55 18.91
CA GLU A 297 -33.14 -13.19 18.39
C GLU A 297 -31.76 -12.62 18.01
N SER A 298 -30.71 -13.05 18.72
CA SER A 298 -29.33 -12.64 18.43
C SER A 298 -28.79 -13.25 17.12
N LEU A 299 -29.35 -14.39 16.69
CA LEU A 299 -28.95 -15.13 15.49
C LEU A 299 -29.59 -14.58 14.21
N LEU A 300 -30.85 -14.15 14.29
CA LEU A 300 -31.57 -13.55 13.16
C LEU A 300 -30.83 -12.32 12.57
N ALA A 301 -30.03 -11.62 13.39
CA ALA A 301 -29.20 -10.50 12.98
C ALA A 301 -27.90 -10.89 12.23
N LEU A 302 -27.60 -12.18 12.07
CA LEU A 302 -26.36 -12.69 11.44
C LEU A 302 -26.54 -13.14 9.99
N GLY A 303 -27.78 -13.29 9.50
CA GLY A 303 -28.03 -13.79 8.14
C GLY A 303 -27.49 -15.20 7.91
N LEU A 304 -27.78 -16.10 8.85
CA LEU A 304 -27.47 -17.52 8.78
C LEU A 304 -28.56 -18.28 8.00
N THR A 305 -28.26 -19.48 7.53
CA THR A 305 -29.30 -20.42 7.10
C THR A 305 -29.95 -21.10 8.33
N PRO A 306 -31.18 -21.62 8.25
CA PRO A 306 -31.81 -22.30 9.39
C PRO A 306 -30.98 -23.47 9.95
N ASP A 307 -30.23 -24.18 9.10
CA ASP A 307 -29.31 -25.25 9.52
C ASP A 307 -28.12 -24.69 10.31
N GLU A 308 -27.56 -23.54 9.88
CA GLU A 308 -26.49 -22.85 10.60
C GLU A 308 -26.98 -22.25 11.93
N GLU A 309 -28.21 -21.73 11.99
CA GLU A 309 -28.83 -21.24 13.23
C GLU A 309 -29.03 -22.38 14.24
N ALA A 310 -29.51 -23.55 13.78
CA ALA A 310 -29.69 -24.73 14.60
C ALA A 310 -28.36 -25.32 15.10
N GLU A 311 -27.35 -25.44 14.23
CA GLU A 311 -25.98 -25.82 14.63
C GLU A 311 -25.41 -24.83 15.66
N LEU A 312 -25.64 -23.51 15.48
CA LEU A 312 -25.03 -22.51 16.37
C LEU A 312 -25.70 -22.48 17.75
N LEU A 313 -27.02 -22.63 17.84
CA LEU A 313 -27.73 -22.80 19.12
C LEU A 313 -27.26 -24.03 19.91
N GLN A 314 -27.05 -25.14 19.22
CA GLN A 314 -26.54 -26.36 19.85
C GLN A 314 -25.10 -26.16 20.34
N LEU A 315 -24.24 -25.53 19.52
CA LEU A 315 -22.85 -25.23 19.89
C LEU A 315 -22.76 -24.28 21.08
N THR A 316 -23.56 -23.20 21.12
CA THR A 316 -23.52 -22.22 22.23
C THR A 316 -24.08 -22.76 23.54
N SER A 317 -24.96 -23.76 23.48
CA SER A 317 -25.50 -24.45 24.65
C SER A 317 -24.48 -25.38 25.34
N ASP A 318 -23.38 -25.76 24.67
CA ASP A 318 -22.38 -26.67 25.24
C ASP A 318 -21.27 -25.93 26.00
N GLN A 319 -21.33 -26.02 27.34
CA GLN A 319 -20.35 -25.43 28.23
C GLN A 319 -18.95 -26.08 28.14
N THR A 320 -18.84 -27.33 27.69
CA THR A 320 -17.56 -28.00 27.44
C THR A 320 -16.89 -27.45 26.18
N LEU A 321 -17.67 -27.17 25.13
CA LEU A 321 -17.18 -26.47 23.93
C LEU A 321 -16.77 -25.04 24.26
N LYS A 322 -17.50 -24.33 25.12
CA LYS A 322 -17.14 -22.98 25.60
C LYS A 322 -15.80 -22.97 26.35
N GLN A 323 -15.54 -23.99 27.17
CA GLN A 323 -14.23 -24.18 27.83
C GLN A 323 -13.12 -24.60 26.86
N ARG A 324 -13.43 -25.45 25.86
CA ARG A 324 -12.48 -25.87 24.82
C ARG A 324 -12.05 -24.66 23.98
N TYR A 325 -13.02 -23.84 23.55
CA TYR A 325 -12.81 -22.61 22.80
C TYR A 325 -11.78 -21.69 23.47
N ALA A 326 -11.97 -21.40 24.77
CA ALA A 326 -11.08 -20.54 25.55
C ALA A 326 -9.63 -21.08 25.72
N ARG A 327 -9.37 -22.33 25.33
CA ARG A 327 -8.05 -23.00 25.45
C ARG A 327 -7.40 -23.34 24.11
N THR A 328 -8.06 -23.04 22.98
CA THR A 328 -7.61 -23.39 21.63
C THR A 328 -7.50 -22.15 20.75
N THR A 329 -6.66 -22.19 19.72
CA THR A 329 -6.70 -21.15 18.67
C THR A 329 -8.00 -21.25 17.88
N LEU A 330 -8.41 -20.13 17.27
CA LEU A 330 -9.66 -20.03 16.52
C LEU A 330 -9.79 -21.11 15.43
N SER A 331 -8.72 -21.31 14.65
CA SER A 331 -8.67 -22.34 13.61
C SER A 331 -8.71 -23.77 14.17
N CYS A 332 -7.98 -24.06 15.25
CA CYS A 332 -8.01 -25.37 15.90
C CYS A 332 -9.39 -25.69 16.49
N PHE A 333 -10.09 -24.71 17.06
CA PHE A 333 -11.46 -24.88 17.52
C PHE A 333 -12.37 -25.33 16.39
N TRP A 334 -12.48 -24.53 15.31
CA TRP A 334 -13.37 -24.82 14.17
C TRP A 334 -13.01 -26.10 13.41
N ILE A 335 -11.75 -26.55 13.46
CA ILE A 335 -11.37 -27.87 12.96
C ILE A 335 -11.86 -28.98 13.90
N SER A 336 -11.72 -28.80 15.23
CA SER A 336 -12.13 -29.81 16.23
C SER A 336 -13.63 -30.08 16.27
N VAL A 337 -14.46 -29.09 15.96
CA VAL A 337 -15.93 -29.23 15.93
C VAL A 337 -16.49 -29.66 14.55
N SER A 338 -15.64 -29.93 13.57
CA SER A 338 -16.07 -30.16 12.17
C SER A 338 -16.87 -31.44 11.90
N SER A 339 -16.84 -32.41 12.82
CA SER A 339 -17.67 -33.62 12.77
C SER A 339 -19.05 -33.43 13.41
N GLU A 340 -19.16 -32.53 14.38
CA GLU A 340 -20.36 -32.27 15.17
C GLU A 340 -21.19 -31.12 14.54
N PHE A 341 -20.53 -30.10 14.00
CA PHE A 341 -21.12 -28.88 13.41
C PHE A 341 -20.54 -28.64 12.00
N PRO A 342 -20.84 -29.50 11.02
CA PRO A 342 -20.17 -29.50 9.73
C PRO A 342 -20.44 -28.24 8.89
N THR A 343 -21.63 -27.64 9.00
CA THR A 343 -22.01 -26.47 8.19
C THR A 343 -21.28 -25.23 8.67
N LEU A 344 -21.34 -24.96 9.99
CA LEU A 344 -20.60 -23.86 10.62
C LEU A 344 -19.09 -24.02 10.47
N SER A 345 -18.58 -25.23 10.66
CA SER A 345 -17.14 -25.50 10.59
C SER A 345 -16.61 -25.32 9.17
N LYS A 346 -17.31 -25.80 8.14
CA LYS A 346 -16.93 -25.57 6.74
C LYS A 346 -16.84 -24.08 6.42
N ARG A 347 -17.85 -23.30 6.82
CA ARG A 347 -17.90 -21.84 6.60
C ARG A 347 -16.79 -21.10 7.36
N SER A 348 -16.54 -21.49 8.60
CA SER A 348 -15.48 -20.92 9.45
C SER A 348 -14.08 -21.25 8.95
N VAL A 349 -13.81 -22.52 8.68
CA VAL A 349 -12.53 -23.02 8.18
C VAL A 349 -12.20 -22.42 6.81
N LEU A 350 -13.17 -22.23 5.90
CA LEU A 350 -12.93 -21.53 4.62
C LEU A 350 -12.54 -20.05 4.77
N LEU A 351 -12.97 -19.38 5.84
CA LEU A 351 -12.62 -17.98 6.10
C LEU A 351 -11.29 -17.83 6.84
N LEU A 352 -10.92 -18.83 7.66
CA LEU A 352 -9.70 -18.87 8.46
C LEU A 352 -8.52 -19.48 7.69
N LEU A 353 -8.74 -20.47 6.82
CA LEU A 353 -7.73 -21.04 5.92
C LEU A 353 -7.52 -20.18 4.68
N ARG A 354 -7.06 -18.94 4.87
CA ARG A 354 -6.31 -18.24 3.83
C ARG A 354 -4.87 -18.71 3.92
N LEU A 355 -4.45 -19.46 2.89
CA LEU A 355 -3.23 -20.28 2.85
C LEU A 355 -2.01 -19.60 3.50
N PRO A 356 -1.27 -20.28 4.41
CA PRO A 356 0.07 -19.83 4.73
C PRO A 356 0.92 -19.84 3.44
N PRO A 357 1.80 -18.84 3.22
CA PRO A 357 2.73 -18.92 2.11
C PRO A 357 3.62 -20.16 2.32
N HIS A 358 3.53 -21.13 1.40
CA HIS A 358 4.28 -22.37 1.48
C HIS A 358 5.77 -22.09 1.76
N ILE A 359 6.22 -22.58 2.91
CA ILE A 359 7.65 -22.64 3.23
C ILE A 359 8.22 -23.79 2.38
N ASN A 360 8.69 -23.48 1.18
CA ASN A 360 9.65 -24.36 0.51
C ASN A 360 11.00 -24.15 1.20
N VAL A 361 11.33 -25.07 2.11
CA VAL A 361 12.73 -25.36 2.45
C VAL A 361 13.24 -26.36 1.41
N SER A 362 14.14 -25.88 0.55
CA SER A 362 15.03 -26.68 -0.30
C SER A 362 16.23 -25.83 -0.67
#